data_AF-A0A537T4R0-F1
#
_entry.id   AF-A0A537T4R0-F1
#
_cell.length_a   1.000
_cell.length_b   1.000
_cell.length_c   1.000
_cell.angle_alpha   90.00
_cell.angle_beta   90.00
_cell.angle_gamma   90.00
#
_symmetry.space_group_name_H-M   'P 1'
#
loop_
_entity.id
_entity.type
_entity.pdbx_description
1 polymer ?
#
loop_
_entity_poly.entity_id
_entity_poly.type
_entity_poly.pdbx_seq_one_letter_code
_entity_poly.pdbx_strand_id
1 'polypeptide(L)' 'MFPEGGGLQIRNAAGEVIGAVGVTGDSEERDEELAAHGIHAIGLKTDEDCAALGRRSGIRLTDR' A
#
# COMPACT_ATOMS: atom_id res chain seq x y z
N MET A 1 -14.75 7.11 4.33
CA MET A 1 -13.41 6.65 4.73
C MET A 1 -13.63 5.80 5.96
N PHE A 2 -13.34 4.50 5.88
CA PHE A 2 -13.37 3.64 7.06
C PHE A 2 -12.03 3.85 7.77
N PRO A 3 -11.99 4.46 8.96
CA PRO A 3 -10.75 4.82 9.64
C PRO A 3 -10.32 3.69 10.59
N GLU A 4 -10.48 2.44 10.14
CA GLU A 4 -10.12 1.27 10.93
C GLU A 4 -8.81 0.74 10.34
N GLY A 5 -7.86 0.37 11.20
CA GLY A 5 -6.57 -0.20 10.79
C GLY A 5 -6.72 -1.54 10.07
N GLY A 6 -5.60 -2.08 9.56
CA GLY A 6 -5.59 -3.40 8.91
C GLY A 6 -5.75 -3.40 7.38
N GLY A 7 -5.98 -2.24 6.76
CA GLY A 7 -6.00 -2.07 5.30
C GLY A 7 -4.79 -1.30 4.76
N LEU A 8 -4.03 -1.87 3.82
CA LEU A 8 -2.85 -1.22 3.22
C LEU A 8 -2.90 -1.20 1.69
N GLN A 9 -2.43 -0.10 1.10
CA GLN A 9 -2.15 -0.01 -0.34
C GLN A 9 -0.86 -0.75 -0.69
N ILE A 10 -0.88 -1.47 -1.81
CA ILE A 10 0.27 -2.20 -2.35
C ILE A 10 0.91 -1.36 -3.45
N ARG A 11 2.20 -1.09 -3.30
CA ARG A 11 3.01 -0.34 -4.25
C ARG A 11 4.05 -1.23 -4.93
N ASN A 12 4.28 -0.98 -6.22
CA ASN A 12 5.41 -1.57 -6.94
C ASN A 12 6.73 -0.86 -6.59
N ALA A 13 7.85 -1.33 -7.17
CA ALA A 13 9.17 -0.73 -6.95
C ALA A 13 9.27 0.75 -7.35
N ALA A 14 8.44 1.19 -8.31
CA ALA A 14 8.36 2.58 -8.75
C ALA A 14 7.43 3.43 -7.86
N GLY A 15 6.86 2.87 -6.79
CA GLY A 15 5.92 3.55 -5.89
C GLY A 15 4.49 3.67 -6.42
N GLU A 16 4.15 2.99 -7.52
CA GLU A 16 2.81 3.04 -8.11
C GLU A 16 1.87 2.11 -7.36
N VAL A 17 0.65 2.58 -7.09
CA VAL A 17 -0.40 1.76 -6.50
C VAL A 17 -0.85 0.72 -7.51
N ILE A 18 -0.70 -0.55 -7.15
CA ILE A 18 -1.09 -1.69 -7.99
C ILE A 18 -2.21 -2.53 -7.38
N GLY A 19 -2.60 -2.24 -6.14
CA GLY A 19 -3.68 -2.93 -5.44
C GLY A 19 -3.78 -2.52 -3.97
N ALA A 20 -4.54 -3.30 -3.21
CA ALA A 20 -4.68 -3.16 -1.76
C ALA A 20 -4.91 -4.55 -1.13
N VAL A 21 -4.59 -4.67 0.15
CA VAL A 21 -4.91 -5.83 0.98
C VAL A 21 -5.57 -5.35 2.27
N GLY A 22 -6.50 -6.15 2.77
CA GLY A 22 -7.12 -5.94 4.08
C GLY A 22 -7.04 -7.22 4.89
N VAL A 23 -6.64 -7.10 6.15
CA VAL A 23 -6.61 -8.16 7.14
C VAL A 23 -7.59 -7.80 8.25
N THR A 24 -8.28 -8.79 8.79
CA THR A 24 -9.19 -8.62 9.92
C THR A 24 -9.23 -9.90 10.73
N GLY A 25 -9.28 -9.79 12.05
CA GLY A 25 -9.48 -10.93 12.95
C GLY A 25 -8.77 -10.82 14.30
N ASP A 26 -7.94 -9.79 14.50
CA ASP A 26 -7.28 -9.47 15.77
C ASP A 26 -7.48 -7.97 16.08
N SER A 27 -6.57 -7.34 16.82
CA SER A 27 -6.51 -5.88 16.95
C SER A 27 -6.08 -5.22 15.64
N GLU A 28 -6.52 -3.99 15.44
CA GLU A 28 -6.22 -3.21 14.22
C GLU A 28 -4.71 -3.10 13.96
N GLU A 29 -3.89 -2.93 15.01
CA GLU A 29 -2.44 -2.87 14.89
C GLU A 29 -1.84 -4.21 14.45
N ARG A 30 -2.38 -5.34 14.93
CA ARG A 30 -1.93 -6.68 14.52
C ARG A 30 -2.32 -7.00 13.10
N ASP A 31 -3.54 -6.64 12.71
CA ASP A 31 -4.01 -6.82 11.34
C ASP A 31 -3.19 -5.96 10.36
N GLU A 32 -2.82 -4.73 10.73
CA GLU A 32 -1.98 -3.86 9.91
C GLU A 32 -0.53 -4.37 9.79
N GLU A 33 0.07 -4.80 10.91
CA GLU A 33 1.40 -5.42 10.93
C GLU A 33 1.44 -6.66 10.04
N LEU A 34 0.41 -7.51 10.11
CA LEU A 34 0.28 -8.72 9.29
C LEU A 34 0.10 -8.37 7.80
N ALA A 35 -0.71 -7.37 7.47
CA ALA A 35 -0.87 -6.87 6.11
C ALA A 35 0.47 -6.39 5.53
N ALA A 36 1.23 -5.60 6.29
CA ALA A 36 2.54 -5.09 5.89
C ALA A 36 3.53 -6.26 5.66
N HIS A 37 3.59 -7.21 6.60
CA HIS A 37 4.43 -8.39 6.49
C HIS A 37 4.12 -9.20 5.22
N GLY A 38 2.84 -9.40 4.90
CA GLY A 38 2.42 -10.11 3.68
C GLY A 38 2.86 -9.40 2.40
N ILE A 39 2.74 -8.07 2.34
CA ILE A 39 3.21 -7.24 1.22
C ILE A 39 4.73 -7.36 1.06
N HIS A 40 5.48 -7.24 2.16
CA HIS A 40 6.94 -7.32 2.14
C HIS A 40 7.45 -8.71 1.78
N ALA A 41 6.75 -9.79 2.20
CA ALA A 41 7.13 -11.17 1.91
C ALA A 41 7.19 -11.49 0.41
N ILE A 42 6.46 -10.74 -0.42
CA ILE A 42 6.47 -10.87 -1.89
C ILE A 42 7.29 -9.77 -2.58
N GLY A 43 8.09 -9.00 -1.83
CA GLY A 43 8.99 -7.97 -2.36
C GLY A 43 8.28 -6.70 -2.85
N LEU A 44 7.03 -6.48 -2.42
CA LEU A 44 6.28 -5.26 -2.70
C LEU A 44 6.41 -4.25 -1.55
N LYS A 45 5.87 -3.06 -1.75
CA LYS A 45 6.01 -1.92 -0.84
C LYS A 45 4.64 -1.49 -0.30
N THR A 46 4.62 -1.00 0.92
CA THR A 46 3.49 -0.26 1.51
C THR A 46 3.55 1.21 1.09
N ASP A 47 2.57 2.01 1.53
CA ASP A 47 2.63 3.46 1.33
C ASP A 47 3.78 4.11 2.10
N GLU A 48 4.00 3.67 3.35
CA GLU A 48 5.07 4.16 4.22
C GLU A 48 6.45 3.96 3.59
N ASP A 49 6.71 2.80 2.98
CA ASP A 49 7.96 2.50 2.25
C ASP A 49 8.24 3.45 1.07
N CYS A 50 7.21 4.17 0.62
CA CYS A 50 7.24 5.08 -0.51
C CYS A 50 7.06 6.55 -0.11
N ALA A 51 6.92 6.86 1.19
CA ALA A 51 6.67 8.22 1.69
C ALA A 51 7.73 9.23 1.20
N ALA A 52 8.98 8.78 1.05
CA ALA A 52 10.10 9.60 0.57
C ALA A 52 10.22 9.70 -0.96
N LEU A 53 9.47 8.92 -1.76
CA LEU A 53 9.58 8.91 -3.23
C LEU A 53 8.96 10.16 -3.88
N GLY A 54 8.21 10.97 -3.12
CA GLY A 54 7.50 12.14 -3.62
C GLY A 54 6.28 11.77 -4.48
N ARG A 55 5.36 12.72 -4.67
CA ARG A 55 4.21 12.50 -5.56
C ARG A 55 4.64 12.71 -7.01
N ARG A 56 4.67 11.65 -7.81
CA ARG A 56 4.68 11.81 -9.27
C ARG A 56 3.35 12.47 -9.66
N SER A 57 3.40 13.72 -10.13
CA SER A 57 2.25 14.36 -10.74
C SER A 57 1.84 13.49 -11.92
N GLY A 58 0.76 12.72 -11.76
CA GLY A 58 0.27 11.77 -12.75
C GLY A 58 -0.23 12.53 -13.97
N ILE A 59 0.68 12.87 -14.89
CA ILE A 59 0.30 13.26 -16.25
C ILE A 59 -0.23 11.99 -16.90
N ARG A 60 -1.55 11.90 -16.97
CA ARG A 60 -2.24 10.88 -17.77
C ARG A 60 -2.00 11.25 -19.23
N LEU A 61 -0.93 10.72 -19.83
CA LEU A 61 -0.75 10.70 -21.27
C LEU A 61 -1.80 9.74 -21.83
N THR A 62 -3.01 10.25 -22.07
CA THR A 62 -3.95 9.56 -22.96
C THR A 62 -3.38 9.66 -24.36
N ASP A 63 -2.80 8.57 -24.85
CA ASP A 63 -2.44 8.42 -26.26
C ASP A 63 -3.66 8.68 -27.15
N ARG A 64 -3.45 9.50 -28.19
CA ARG A 64 -4.41 9.80 -29.26
C ARG A 64 -4.43 8.68 -30.28
#